data_AF-A0A3D1H095-F1
#
_entry.id   AF-A0A3D1H095-F1
#
_cell.length_a   1.000
_cell.length_b   1.000
_cell.length_c   1.000
_cell.angle_alpha   90.00
_cell.angle_beta   90.00
_cell.angle_gamma   90.00
#
_symmetry.space_group_name_H-M   'P 1'
#
loop_
_entity.id
_entity.type
_entity.pdbx_description
1 polymer ?
#
loop_
_entity_poly.entity_id
_entity_poly.type
_entity_poly.pdbx_seq_one_letter_code
_entity_poly.pdbx_strand_id
1 'polypeptide(L)'
;MSALLTVVATVAASAQCYIVGSDGQWKTNAAAAELTETATAGVYEGDVAFAEGAQYFTVTQNLTTDDTDWETFNQHRFGPSEIDAKLAINVPMAMIKGKDRSFKVPTAATTYRMRVDFNAMTVTLIGNFPDELYVWGSDGVYNPTLASATLPKTETDGVYKATVDFTSCYFNILTQLGTDPTDYDAILPYRYGGGKVIINRDKAMTLTEQSFYIATPGTYDVTVDLRTMTMNLHSDTYVSKYPDHVYLIGANGSNAANQGAELTWNDVDGIYTGYVYFFGNKFNISTALASTSDGWEEIADKRIGADAATIDVEPNLTVGIKKGEASDFVIGASVEKPIYAYVTLDLVNGRLTLYGTDESYPTGYPKELYTIGSNGVWFPNIPADVISATDEPGVYKGEITFVGEVGDLHFTVFKRLGADWDFVNATRLTPYSDGDPANLDEDIPVVTPEIVPGAWLFSGEPGTYDIKVDLTQGNGVIRISAKGETGITAPTAAPAAKNYYYDLQGRFLGNVEPQKGVYVVKGKKVKK
;
A
#
# COMPACT_ATOMS: atom_id res chain seq x y z
N MET A 1 13.10 -60.08 11.25
CA MET A 1 13.29 -58.85 12.05
C MET A 1 12.55 -57.74 11.34
N SER A 2 11.44 -57.27 11.92
CA SER A 2 10.72 -56.10 11.43
C SER A 2 11.01 -54.97 12.41
N ALA A 3 11.72 -53.93 11.96
CA ALA A 3 11.98 -52.75 12.77
C ALA A 3 10.75 -51.84 12.68
N LEU A 4 10.07 -51.65 13.81
CA LEU A 4 8.95 -50.74 13.97
C LEU A 4 9.51 -49.31 13.98
N LEU A 5 9.16 -48.51 12.98
CA LEU A 5 9.50 -47.09 12.91
C LEU A 5 8.47 -46.33 13.75
N THR A 6 8.84 -45.93 14.96
CA THR A 6 8.01 -45.05 15.81
C THR A 6 8.16 -43.62 15.30
N VAL A 7 7.15 -43.14 14.55
CA VAL A 7 7.01 -41.72 14.23
C VAL A 7 6.59 -41.01 15.51
N VAL A 8 7.53 -40.29 16.13
CA VAL A 8 7.21 -39.33 17.20
C VAL A 8 6.72 -38.07 16.51
N ALA A 9 5.40 -37.90 16.43
CA ALA A 9 4.83 -36.60 16.11
C ALA A 9 5.15 -35.67 17.29
N THR A 10 6.09 -34.76 17.10
CA THR A 10 6.23 -33.58 17.95
C THR A 10 4.96 -32.76 17.80
N VAL A 11 4.04 -32.93 18.74
CA VAL A 11 2.92 -32.00 18.94
C VAL A 11 3.58 -30.70 19.37
N ALA A 12 3.67 -29.73 18.46
CA ALA A 12 3.91 -28.35 18.87
C ALA A 12 2.83 -28.03 19.90
N ALA A 13 3.22 -27.65 21.11
CA ALA A 13 2.27 -27.20 22.11
C ALA A 13 1.46 -26.07 21.47
N SER A 14 0.17 -26.30 21.20
CA SER A 14 -0.73 -25.24 20.72
C SER A 14 -0.60 -24.11 21.73
N ALA A 15 -0.28 -22.89 21.28
CA ALA A 15 -0.32 -21.75 22.17
C ALA A 15 -1.70 -21.72 22.84
N GLN A 16 -1.76 -21.68 24.16
CA GLN A 16 -3.03 -21.68 24.86
C GLN A 16 -3.53 -20.24 24.95
N CYS A 17 -4.83 -20.00 24.76
CA CYS A 17 -5.42 -18.66 24.85
C CYS A 17 -6.26 -18.56 26.10
N TYR A 18 -5.75 -17.83 27.10
CA TYR A 18 -6.39 -17.70 28.39
C TYR A 18 -6.97 -16.30 28.61
N ILE A 19 -8.16 -16.27 29.21
CA ILE A 19 -8.82 -15.07 29.69
C ILE A 19 -8.69 -15.02 31.22
N VAL A 20 -8.20 -13.91 31.75
CA VAL A 20 -8.06 -13.68 33.20
C VAL A 20 -8.84 -12.43 33.60
N GLY A 21 -9.58 -12.50 34.71
CA GLY A 21 -10.29 -11.36 35.30
C GLY A 21 -11.81 -11.34 35.07
N SER A 22 -12.34 -12.12 34.11
CA SER A 22 -13.79 -12.14 33.83
C SER A 22 -14.62 -12.72 34.98
N ASP A 23 -14.03 -13.56 35.83
CA ASP A 23 -14.63 -14.10 37.05
C ASP A 23 -14.44 -13.20 38.29
N GLY A 24 -13.75 -12.07 38.13
CA GLY A 24 -13.44 -11.12 39.19
C GLY A 24 -12.31 -11.56 40.15
N GLN A 25 -11.70 -12.73 39.95
CA GLN A 25 -10.69 -13.24 40.88
C GLN A 25 -9.29 -12.68 40.64
N TRP A 26 -8.97 -12.33 39.39
CA TRP A 26 -7.66 -11.79 39.00
C TRP A 26 -6.49 -12.62 39.55
N LYS A 27 -6.49 -13.93 39.29
CA LYS A 27 -5.40 -14.83 39.65
C LYS A 27 -4.52 -15.08 38.43
N THR A 28 -3.21 -14.91 38.57
CA THR A 28 -2.26 -15.05 37.45
C THR A 28 -1.99 -16.51 37.06
N ASN A 29 -2.31 -17.46 37.94
CA ASN A 29 -2.12 -18.89 37.73
C ASN A 29 -3.38 -19.65 37.30
N ALA A 30 -4.51 -18.95 37.10
CA ALA A 30 -5.77 -19.57 36.75
C ALA A 30 -6.50 -18.75 35.68
N ALA A 31 -6.94 -19.43 34.62
CA ALA A 31 -7.80 -18.80 33.63
C ALA A 31 -9.26 -18.80 34.10
N ALA A 32 -9.94 -17.67 33.92
CA ALA A 32 -11.39 -17.58 34.05
C ALA A 32 -12.10 -18.23 32.86
N ALA A 33 -11.47 -18.24 31.68
CA ALA A 33 -11.89 -19.01 30.51
C ALA A 33 -10.68 -19.38 29.63
N GLU A 34 -10.77 -20.50 28.91
CA GLU A 34 -9.80 -20.93 27.90
C GLU A 34 -10.52 -20.96 26.54
N LEU A 35 -9.94 -20.27 25.55
CA LEU A 35 -10.51 -20.23 24.20
C LEU A 35 -9.94 -21.38 23.38
N THR A 36 -10.76 -21.94 22.50
CA THR A 36 -10.37 -23.06 21.65
C THR A 36 -9.79 -22.54 20.34
N GLU A 37 -8.71 -23.14 19.87
CA GLU A 37 -8.14 -22.81 18.56
C GLU A 37 -9.16 -23.12 17.46
N THR A 38 -9.32 -22.20 16.52
CA THR A 38 -10.15 -22.38 15.33
C THR A 38 -9.41 -23.22 14.29
N ALA A 39 -9.99 -23.37 13.09
CA ALA A 39 -9.27 -23.99 11.97
C ALA A 39 -8.04 -23.17 11.52
N THR A 40 -7.99 -21.88 11.85
CA THR A 40 -6.86 -21.00 11.57
C THR A 40 -5.93 -20.98 12.77
N ALA A 41 -4.71 -21.51 12.60
CA ALA A 41 -3.70 -21.53 13.65
C ALA A 41 -3.43 -20.12 14.19
N GLY A 42 -3.33 -19.97 15.51
CA GLY A 42 -3.14 -18.68 16.17
C GLY A 42 -4.42 -17.84 16.36
N VAL A 43 -5.59 -18.36 15.93
CA VAL A 43 -6.90 -17.72 16.13
C VAL A 43 -7.75 -18.59 17.03
N TYR A 44 -8.25 -18.01 18.12
CA TYR A 44 -8.98 -18.71 19.17
C TYR A 44 -10.35 -18.10 19.39
N GLU A 45 -11.35 -18.94 19.63
CA GLU A 45 -12.69 -18.50 19.96
C GLU A 45 -13.30 -19.31 21.11
N GLY A 46 -14.19 -18.67 21.88
CA GLY A 46 -14.84 -19.31 23.01
C GLY A 46 -15.88 -18.41 23.66
N ASP A 47 -16.75 -19.01 24.47
CA ASP A 47 -17.69 -18.27 25.30
C ASP A 47 -17.03 -17.90 26.62
N VAL A 48 -17.10 -16.62 26.98
CA VAL A 48 -16.49 -16.07 28.20
C VAL A 48 -17.58 -15.48 29.07
N ALA A 49 -17.83 -16.16 30.20
CA ALA A 49 -18.75 -15.68 31.21
C ALA A 49 -18.09 -14.59 32.07
N PHE A 50 -18.80 -13.49 32.24
CA PHE A 50 -18.42 -12.41 33.15
C PHE A 50 -19.28 -12.46 34.41
N ALA A 51 -18.64 -12.53 35.57
CA ALA A 51 -19.31 -12.51 36.87
C ALA A 51 -19.99 -11.15 37.14
N GLU A 52 -20.87 -11.12 38.15
CA GLU A 52 -21.49 -9.88 38.60
C GLU A 52 -20.42 -8.88 39.08
N GLY A 53 -20.45 -7.65 38.56
CA GLY A 53 -19.46 -6.62 38.86
C GLY A 53 -18.09 -6.78 38.15
N ALA A 54 -17.84 -7.90 37.46
CA ALA A 54 -16.62 -8.11 36.68
C ALA A 54 -16.85 -7.66 35.22
N GLN A 55 -16.24 -6.55 34.81
CA GLN A 55 -16.26 -6.07 33.42
C GLN A 55 -14.90 -6.09 32.75
N TYR A 56 -13.85 -6.39 33.50
CA TYR A 56 -12.47 -6.22 33.05
C TYR A 56 -11.81 -7.58 32.87
N PHE A 57 -10.96 -7.69 31.86
CA PHE A 57 -10.18 -8.90 31.62
C PHE A 57 -8.88 -8.57 30.89
N THR A 58 -7.99 -9.56 30.85
CA THR A 58 -6.79 -9.57 30.00
C THR A 58 -6.66 -10.91 29.31
N VAL A 59 -5.88 -10.94 28.24
CA VAL A 59 -5.56 -12.15 27.47
C VAL A 59 -4.12 -12.53 27.79
N THR A 60 -3.81 -13.81 27.95
CA THR A 60 -2.43 -14.30 28.07
C THR A 60 -2.25 -15.63 27.35
N GLN A 61 -1.01 -15.90 26.96
CA GLN A 61 -0.60 -17.23 26.49
C GLN A 61 0.02 -18.08 27.59
N ASN A 62 0.39 -17.45 28.71
CA ASN A 62 1.12 -18.09 29.81
C ASN A 62 0.46 -17.72 31.15
N LEU A 63 -0.03 -18.73 31.87
CA LEU A 63 -0.37 -18.61 33.28
C LEU A 63 0.89 -18.83 34.13
N THR A 64 0.94 -18.21 35.30
CA THR A 64 2.04 -18.39 36.27
C THR A 64 1.78 -19.59 37.18
N THR A 65 2.73 -19.93 38.05
CA THR A 65 2.54 -20.96 39.08
C THR A 65 1.89 -20.40 40.35
N ASP A 66 2.31 -19.20 40.76
CA ASP A 66 1.77 -18.46 41.91
C ASP A 66 0.63 -17.52 41.46
N ASP A 67 -0.42 -17.35 42.26
CA ASP A 67 -1.61 -16.57 41.89
C ASP A 67 -1.42 -15.05 41.97
N THR A 68 -0.28 -14.60 42.49
CA THR A 68 0.10 -13.19 42.64
C THR A 68 1.38 -12.78 41.93
N ASP A 69 1.95 -13.66 41.09
CA ASP A 69 3.15 -13.38 40.29
C ASP A 69 2.83 -12.47 39.08
N TRP A 70 2.47 -11.23 39.40
CA TRP A 70 2.15 -10.20 38.42
C TRP A 70 3.36 -9.77 37.61
N GLU A 71 4.57 -9.82 38.17
CA GLU A 71 5.78 -9.44 37.46
C GLU A 71 6.02 -10.33 36.24
N THR A 72 5.95 -11.66 36.42
CA THR A 72 6.08 -12.62 35.32
C THR A 72 4.86 -12.56 34.40
N PHE A 73 3.65 -12.52 34.96
CA PHE A 73 2.41 -12.47 34.17
C PHE A 73 2.37 -11.26 33.23
N ASN A 74 2.80 -10.09 33.72
CA ASN A 74 2.78 -8.84 32.96
C ASN A 74 3.69 -8.86 31.73
N GLN A 75 4.71 -9.71 31.68
CA GLN A 75 5.58 -9.87 30.51
C GLN A 75 4.89 -10.63 29.35
N HIS A 76 3.88 -11.43 29.67
CA HIS A 76 3.21 -12.33 28.72
C HIS A 76 1.75 -11.98 28.44
N ARG A 77 1.17 -11.07 29.22
CA ARG A 77 -0.20 -10.62 29.00
C ARG A 77 -0.32 -9.69 27.79
N PHE A 78 -1.54 -9.56 27.32
CA PHE A 78 -1.94 -8.64 26.27
C PHE A 78 -2.98 -7.68 26.82
N GLY A 79 -2.78 -6.39 26.59
CA GLY A 79 -3.66 -5.32 27.05
C GLY A 79 -3.93 -4.29 25.95
N PRO A 80 -4.96 -3.45 26.14
CA PRO A 80 -5.29 -2.38 25.20
C PRO A 80 -4.28 -1.22 25.26
N SER A 81 -4.30 -0.36 24.23
CA SER A 81 -3.54 0.89 24.23
C SER A 81 -3.94 1.80 25.38
N GLU A 82 -5.25 1.96 25.64
CA GLU A 82 -5.85 2.89 26.61
C GLU A 82 -6.36 2.24 27.90
N ILE A 83 -6.43 3.01 28.99
CA ILE A 83 -7.09 2.59 30.23
C ILE A 83 -8.61 2.61 29.99
N ASP A 84 -9.34 1.67 30.61
CA ASP A 84 -10.80 1.55 30.45
C ASP A 84 -11.27 1.33 29.00
N ALA A 85 -10.41 0.77 28.15
CA ALA A 85 -10.73 0.50 26.75
C ALA A 85 -11.90 -0.48 26.62
N LYS A 86 -13.07 0.06 26.29
CA LYS A 86 -14.32 -0.68 26.19
C LYS A 86 -14.47 -1.26 24.79
N LEU A 87 -14.58 -2.58 24.70
CA LEU A 87 -14.87 -3.28 23.46
C LEU A 87 -16.27 -2.95 22.95
N ALA A 88 -16.39 -2.80 21.64
CA ALA A 88 -17.66 -2.81 20.94
C ALA A 88 -17.89 -4.18 20.30
N ILE A 89 -19.15 -4.56 20.15
CA ILE A 89 -19.54 -5.81 19.50
C ILE A 89 -19.14 -5.76 18.02
N ASN A 90 -18.55 -6.84 17.52
CA ASN A 90 -18.07 -7.03 16.15
C ASN A 90 -17.01 -6.02 15.70
N VAL A 91 -16.36 -5.31 16.62
CA VAL A 91 -15.27 -4.38 16.31
C VAL A 91 -13.97 -4.92 16.93
N PRO A 92 -12.96 -5.27 16.11
CA PRO A 92 -11.68 -5.73 16.62
C PRO A 92 -10.93 -4.60 17.32
N MET A 93 -10.34 -4.91 18.47
CA MET A 93 -9.48 -4.00 19.23
C MET A 93 -8.05 -4.53 19.26
N ALA A 94 -7.08 -3.65 19.03
CA ALA A 94 -5.67 -4.00 19.05
C ALA A 94 -5.20 -4.46 20.44
N MET A 95 -4.34 -5.47 20.43
CA MET A 95 -3.68 -6.03 21.60
C MET A 95 -2.20 -5.65 21.61
N ILE A 96 -1.70 -5.21 22.77
CA ILE A 96 -0.29 -4.88 22.97
C ILE A 96 0.29 -5.86 23.98
N LYS A 97 1.31 -6.63 23.55
CA LYS A 97 2.03 -7.56 24.41
C LYS A 97 2.78 -6.80 25.51
N GLY A 98 2.75 -7.35 26.73
CA GLY A 98 3.44 -6.78 27.88
C GLY A 98 2.72 -5.55 28.50
N LYS A 99 1.52 -5.22 28.02
CA LYS A 99 0.88 -3.95 28.38
C LYS A 99 0.12 -4.06 29.70
N ASP A 100 0.57 -3.21 30.63
CA ASP A 100 0.00 -2.75 31.92
C ASP A 100 -1.49 -2.35 31.96
N ARG A 101 -2.39 -2.84 31.08
CA ARG A 101 -3.83 -2.46 31.02
C ARG A 101 -4.78 -3.65 30.84
N SER A 102 -6.08 -3.42 31.07
CA SER A 102 -7.16 -4.42 30.95
C SER A 102 -8.23 -3.95 29.97
N PHE A 103 -8.76 -4.89 29.18
CA PHE A 103 -9.93 -4.65 28.33
C PHE A 103 -11.20 -4.59 29.17
N LYS A 104 -12.21 -3.87 28.68
CA LYS A 104 -13.52 -3.74 29.33
C LYS A 104 -14.64 -4.22 28.40
N VAL A 105 -15.55 -5.05 28.90
CA VAL A 105 -16.77 -5.43 28.15
C VAL A 105 -17.92 -4.45 28.41
N PRO A 106 -18.89 -4.30 27.49
CA PRO A 106 -20.00 -3.35 27.61
C PRO A 106 -20.82 -3.49 28.90
N THR A 107 -21.10 -4.74 29.29
CA THR A 107 -21.97 -5.07 30.43
C THR A 107 -21.41 -6.31 31.15
N ALA A 108 -21.37 -6.27 32.49
CA ALA A 108 -21.02 -7.42 33.34
C ALA A 108 -22.15 -8.47 33.33
N ALA A 109 -21.99 -9.54 34.12
CA ALA A 109 -23.06 -10.51 34.39
C ALA A 109 -23.69 -11.12 33.13
N THR A 110 -22.89 -11.30 32.08
CA THR A 110 -23.32 -11.88 30.80
C THR A 110 -22.19 -12.71 30.22
N THR A 111 -22.51 -13.50 29.20
CA THR A 111 -21.51 -14.26 28.44
C THR A 111 -21.33 -13.59 27.08
N TYR A 112 -20.07 -13.40 26.68
CA TYR A 112 -19.74 -12.98 25.32
C TYR A 112 -19.02 -14.11 24.61
N ARG A 113 -19.38 -14.34 23.35
CA ARG A 113 -18.51 -15.06 22.43
C ARG A 113 -17.33 -14.14 22.12
N MET A 114 -16.11 -14.62 22.31
CA MET A 114 -14.88 -13.86 22.06
C MET A 114 -14.06 -14.51 20.98
N ARG A 115 -13.40 -13.68 20.17
CA ARG A 115 -12.32 -14.06 19.25
C ARG A 115 -11.04 -13.36 19.63
N VAL A 116 -9.96 -14.12 19.75
CA VAL A 116 -8.59 -13.63 19.93
C VAL A 116 -7.77 -14.07 18.72
N ASP A 117 -7.19 -13.12 18.02
CA ASP A 117 -6.38 -13.36 16.83
C ASP A 117 -4.94 -12.89 17.11
N PHE A 118 -4.03 -13.83 17.37
CA PHE A 118 -2.63 -13.51 17.64
C PHE A 118 -1.84 -13.16 16.36
N ASN A 119 -2.37 -13.52 15.18
CA ASN A 119 -1.75 -13.17 13.92
C ASN A 119 -2.02 -11.68 13.61
N ALA A 120 -3.26 -11.24 13.81
CA ALA A 120 -3.66 -9.84 13.66
C ALA A 120 -3.39 -8.99 14.92
N MET A 121 -3.04 -9.62 16.04
CA MET A 121 -2.91 -8.98 17.35
C MET A 121 -4.18 -8.24 17.78
N THR A 122 -5.35 -8.89 17.70
CA THR A 122 -6.64 -8.31 18.05
C THR A 122 -7.51 -9.18 18.96
N VAL A 123 -8.43 -8.53 19.69
CA VAL A 123 -9.51 -9.18 20.44
C VAL A 123 -10.85 -8.57 20.02
N THR A 124 -11.87 -9.42 19.86
CA THR A 124 -13.20 -9.03 19.38
C THR A 124 -14.29 -9.72 20.21
N LEU A 125 -15.35 -8.97 20.57
CA LEU A 125 -16.60 -9.55 21.06
C LEU A 125 -17.46 -9.90 19.84
N ILE A 126 -17.80 -11.17 19.66
CA ILE A 126 -18.69 -11.62 18.58
C ILE A 126 -20.14 -11.49 19.06
N GLY A 127 -20.94 -10.72 18.33
CA GLY A 127 -22.39 -10.64 18.53
C GLY A 127 -23.16 -11.34 17.42
N ASN A 128 -24.49 -11.27 17.50
CA ASN A 128 -25.36 -11.80 16.44
C ASN A 128 -25.12 -11.01 15.16
N PHE A 129 -24.76 -11.72 14.09
CA PHE A 129 -24.63 -11.17 12.76
C PHE A 129 -26.03 -11.11 12.08
N PRO A 130 -26.35 -10.06 11.29
CA PRO A 130 -27.63 -9.97 10.57
C PRO A 130 -27.80 -11.12 9.57
N ASP A 131 -29.03 -11.48 9.18
CA ASP A 131 -29.26 -12.61 8.25
C ASP A 131 -28.80 -12.32 6.80
N GLU A 132 -28.68 -11.04 6.46
CA GLU A 132 -28.21 -10.56 5.17
C GLU A 132 -27.51 -9.21 5.30
N LEU A 133 -26.69 -8.88 4.30
CA LEU A 133 -26.10 -7.56 4.11
C LEU A 133 -26.59 -6.98 2.78
N TYR A 134 -26.42 -5.67 2.62
CA TYR A 134 -26.88 -4.96 1.43
C TYR A 134 -25.70 -4.28 0.74
N VAL A 135 -25.52 -4.55 -0.54
CA VAL A 135 -24.64 -3.77 -1.41
C VAL A 135 -25.41 -2.53 -1.85
N TRP A 136 -24.84 -1.36 -1.60
CA TRP A 136 -25.45 -0.06 -1.87
C TRP A 136 -24.62 0.73 -2.88
N GLY A 137 -25.23 1.15 -3.99
CA GLY A 137 -24.61 1.99 -5.01
C GLY A 137 -23.87 1.24 -6.13
N SER A 138 -23.82 -0.09 -6.13
CA SER A 138 -23.14 -0.85 -7.20
C SER A 138 -23.76 -0.62 -8.58
N ASP A 139 -25.03 -0.24 -8.63
CA ASP A 139 -25.78 0.14 -9.84
C ASP A 139 -25.75 1.65 -10.14
N GLY A 140 -25.07 2.45 -9.30
CA GLY A 140 -25.03 3.91 -9.37
C GLY A 140 -26.20 4.60 -8.68
N VAL A 141 -27.10 3.85 -8.03
CA VAL A 141 -28.25 4.39 -7.30
C VAL A 141 -27.95 4.42 -5.80
N TYR A 142 -27.96 5.61 -5.23
CA TYR A 142 -27.72 5.83 -3.80
C TYR A 142 -29.02 6.16 -3.06
N ASN A 143 -29.94 5.20 -2.98
CA ASN A 143 -31.16 5.33 -2.18
C ASN A 143 -31.01 4.56 -0.86
N PRO A 144 -31.03 5.22 0.32
CA PRO A 144 -30.84 4.55 1.61
C PRO A 144 -31.81 3.39 1.92
N THR A 145 -32.97 3.37 1.25
CA THR A 145 -34.02 2.36 1.46
C THR A 145 -33.93 1.16 0.52
N LEU A 146 -33.02 1.19 -0.47
CA LEU A 146 -32.92 0.17 -1.51
C LEU A 146 -31.49 -0.35 -1.60
N ALA A 147 -31.37 -1.68 -1.61
CA ALA A 147 -30.11 -2.35 -1.94
C ALA A 147 -29.98 -2.50 -3.46
N SER A 148 -28.78 -2.26 -3.99
CA SER A 148 -28.44 -2.62 -5.37
C SER A 148 -28.32 -4.14 -5.51
N ALA A 149 -27.85 -4.82 -4.45
CA ALA A 149 -27.86 -6.28 -4.31
C ALA A 149 -27.88 -6.69 -2.84
N THR A 150 -28.27 -7.93 -2.56
CA THR A 150 -28.30 -8.50 -1.20
C THR A 150 -27.30 -9.65 -1.09
N LEU A 151 -26.54 -9.68 0.00
CA LEU A 151 -25.61 -10.76 0.33
C LEU A 151 -26.24 -11.62 1.44
N PRO A 152 -26.74 -12.82 1.14
CA PRO A 152 -27.25 -13.73 2.17
C PRO A 152 -26.09 -14.26 3.03
N LYS A 153 -26.38 -14.50 4.30
CA LYS A 153 -25.46 -15.20 5.20
C LYS A 153 -25.25 -16.65 4.74
N THR A 154 -24.01 -17.10 4.80
CA THR A 154 -23.61 -18.48 4.52
C THR A 154 -23.86 -19.39 5.73
N GLU A 155 -23.53 -20.67 5.61
CA GLU A 155 -23.50 -21.61 6.74
C GLU A 155 -22.52 -21.21 7.84
N THR A 156 -21.50 -20.40 7.50
CA THR A 156 -20.59 -19.81 8.48
C THR A 156 -21.17 -18.47 8.96
N ASP A 157 -21.62 -18.42 10.21
CA ASP A 157 -22.22 -17.21 10.79
C ASP A 157 -21.25 -16.02 10.69
N GLY A 158 -21.76 -14.87 10.25
CA GLY A 158 -20.96 -13.67 9.98
C GLY A 158 -20.25 -13.60 8.63
N VAL A 159 -20.36 -14.65 7.80
CA VAL A 159 -19.86 -14.66 6.40
C VAL A 159 -21.02 -14.61 5.42
N TYR A 160 -20.92 -13.75 4.41
CA TYR A 160 -21.97 -13.48 3.43
C TYR A 160 -21.41 -13.56 2.02
N LYS A 161 -22.19 -14.11 1.09
CA LYS A 161 -21.73 -14.30 -0.30
C LYS A 161 -22.85 -14.11 -1.32
N ALA A 162 -22.55 -13.41 -2.40
CA ALA A 162 -23.37 -13.40 -3.62
C ALA A 162 -22.54 -12.97 -4.83
N THR A 163 -22.98 -13.36 -6.03
CA THR A 163 -22.52 -12.75 -7.28
C THR A 163 -23.27 -11.44 -7.49
N VAL A 164 -22.54 -10.34 -7.70
CA VAL A 164 -23.12 -8.98 -7.81
C VAL A 164 -22.61 -8.30 -9.09
N ASP A 165 -23.54 -7.65 -9.79
CA ASP A 165 -23.23 -6.77 -10.91
C ASP A 165 -22.94 -5.35 -10.43
N PHE A 166 -21.80 -4.82 -10.88
CA PHE A 166 -21.38 -3.45 -10.65
C PHE A 166 -21.42 -2.70 -11.99
N THR A 167 -22.30 -1.71 -12.10
CA THR A 167 -22.31 -0.74 -13.21
C THR A 167 -21.75 0.62 -12.79
N SER A 168 -21.54 0.82 -11.49
CA SER A 168 -20.84 1.96 -10.88
C SER A 168 -19.48 1.52 -10.34
N CYS A 169 -18.51 2.43 -10.33
CA CYS A 169 -17.20 2.20 -9.71
C CYS A 169 -17.23 2.33 -8.18
N TYR A 170 -18.29 2.90 -7.61
CA TYR A 170 -18.39 3.18 -6.18
C TYR A 170 -19.54 2.43 -5.52
N PHE A 171 -19.33 1.91 -4.32
CA PHE A 171 -20.35 1.20 -3.55
C PHE A 171 -20.03 1.16 -2.05
N ASN A 172 -20.97 0.65 -1.26
CA ASN A 172 -20.80 0.37 0.17
C ASN A 172 -21.46 -0.95 0.54
N ILE A 173 -21.14 -1.45 1.73
CA ILE A 173 -21.85 -2.56 2.36
C ILE A 173 -22.63 -2.00 3.56
N LEU A 174 -23.92 -2.27 3.62
CA LEU A 174 -24.78 -1.89 4.74
C LEU A 174 -25.18 -3.14 5.54
N THR A 175 -25.13 -3.04 6.87
CA THR A 175 -25.75 -4.04 7.76
C THR A 175 -27.25 -3.79 7.96
N GLN A 176 -27.73 -2.60 7.61
CA GLN A 176 -29.13 -2.22 7.72
C GLN A 176 -29.46 -1.13 6.69
N LEU A 177 -30.64 -1.24 6.06
CA LEU A 177 -31.19 -0.19 5.20
C LEU A 177 -31.88 0.90 6.03
N GLY A 178 -31.89 2.11 5.49
CA GLY A 178 -32.70 3.21 6.02
C GLY A 178 -34.19 3.01 5.76
N THR A 179 -35.01 3.87 6.37
CA THR A 179 -36.48 3.88 6.20
C THR A 179 -36.97 5.05 5.36
N ASP A 180 -36.13 6.05 5.11
CA ASP A 180 -36.43 7.24 4.33
C ASP A 180 -35.41 7.37 3.17
N PRO A 181 -35.86 7.52 1.91
CA PRO A 181 -34.96 7.59 0.75
C PRO A 181 -34.12 8.88 0.67
N THR A 182 -34.34 9.84 1.57
CA THR A 182 -33.63 11.13 1.62
C THR A 182 -32.78 11.31 2.89
N ASP A 183 -32.88 10.39 3.85
CA ASP A 183 -32.11 10.42 5.10
C ASP A 183 -30.86 9.55 4.99
N TYR A 184 -29.78 10.16 4.49
CA TYR A 184 -28.47 9.52 4.38
C TYR A 184 -27.79 9.37 5.74
N ASP A 185 -28.11 10.22 6.72
CA ASP A 185 -27.51 10.20 8.05
C ASP A 185 -27.94 8.95 8.83
N ALA A 186 -29.18 8.49 8.62
CA ALA A 186 -29.72 7.30 9.26
C ALA A 186 -28.95 6.01 8.95
N ILE A 187 -28.27 5.91 7.79
CA ILE A 187 -27.49 4.71 7.42
C ILE A 187 -26.01 4.79 7.82
N LEU A 188 -25.50 5.96 8.22
CA LEU A 188 -24.08 6.13 8.57
C LEU A 188 -23.57 5.13 9.62
N PRO A 189 -24.32 4.80 10.69
CA PRO A 189 -23.86 3.82 11.69
C PRO A 189 -23.74 2.38 11.16
N TYR A 190 -24.31 2.10 10.00
CA TYR A 190 -24.40 0.77 9.39
C TYR A 190 -23.61 0.68 8.08
N ARG A 191 -23.01 1.79 7.65
CA ARG A 191 -22.35 1.95 6.36
C ARG A 191 -20.87 1.64 6.46
N TYR A 192 -20.48 0.56 5.80
CA TYR A 192 -19.09 0.17 5.66
C TYR A 192 -18.53 0.61 4.31
N GLY A 193 -17.29 1.08 4.39
CA GLY A 193 -16.49 1.53 3.27
C GLY A 193 -15.01 1.22 3.51
N GLY A 194 -14.15 1.85 2.73
CA GLY A 194 -12.70 1.62 2.86
C GLY A 194 -11.86 2.06 1.66
N GLY A 195 -12.43 2.76 0.66
CA GLY A 195 -11.69 3.20 -0.51
C GLY A 195 -11.44 2.08 -1.51
N LYS A 196 -10.29 2.11 -2.19
CA LYS A 196 -10.02 1.20 -3.31
C LYS A 196 -10.07 -0.28 -2.92
N VAL A 197 -10.76 -1.06 -3.74
CA VAL A 197 -10.87 -2.53 -3.67
C VAL A 197 -10.06 -3.12 -4.80
N ILE A 198 -9.26 -4.13 -4.47
CA ILE A 198 -8.43 -4.87 -5.41
C ILE A 198 -9.10 -6.21 -5.66
N ILE A 199 -9.35 -6.54 -6.92
CA ILE A 199 -10.00 -7.80 -7.29
C ILE A 199 -9.13 -8.98 -6.82
N ASN A 200 -9.80 -10.02 -6.33
CA ASN A 200 -9.25 -11.23 -5.73
C ASN A 200 -8.44 -11.01 -4.44
N ARG A 201 -8.62 -9.87 -3.75
CA ARG A 201 -7.95 -9.59 -2.48
C ARG A 201 -8.91 -9.10 -1.41
N ASP A 202 -8.55 -9.42 -0.18
CA ASP A 202 -9.28 -8.96 0.99
C ASP A 202 -9.04 -7.47 1.19
N LYS A 203 -10.13 -6.75 1.43
CA LYS A 203 -10.16 -5.34 1.76
C LYS A 203 -10.74 -5.17 3.14
N ALA A 204 -10.00 -4.51 4.02
CA ALA A 204 -10.51 -4.11 5.33
C ALA A 204 -11.70 -3.15 5.19
N MET A 205 -12.72 -3.40 6.00
CA MET A 205 -13.95 -2.62 6.07
C MET A 205 -13.95 -1.77 7.33
N THR A 206 -14.26 -0.49 7.19
CA THR A 206 -14.41 0.44 8.31
C THR A 206 -15.75 1.15 8.23
N LEU A 207 -16.28 1.57 9.39
CA LEU A 207 -17.42 2.48 9.44
C LEU A 207 -16.93 3.87 9.04
N THR A 208 -17.20 4.25 7.80
CA THR A 208 -16.68 5.48 7.20
C THR A 208 -17.61 5.98 6.11
N GLU A 209 -17.59 7.29 5.86
CA GLU A 209 -18.25 7.88 4.71
C GLU A 209 -17.54 7.58 3.38
N GLN A 210 -16.27 7.16 3.44
CA GLN A 210 -15.48 6.81 2.27
C GLN A 210 -15.99 5.52 1.63
N SER A 211 -16.64 5.64 0.47
CA SER A 211 -17.09 4.49 -0.32
C SER A 211 -15.96 3.54 -0.71
N PHE A 212 -16.31 2.29 -0.98
CA PHE A 212 -15.44 1.43 -1.77
C PHE A 212 -15.33 1.94 -3.20
N TYR A 213 -14.20 1.70 -3.85
CA TYR A 213 -13.95 2.03 -5.25
C TYR A 213 -13.32 0.84 -6.00
N ILE A 214 -13.87 0.49 -7.15
CA ILE A 214 -13.28 -0.47 -8.09
C ILE A 214 -12.88 0.24 -9.38
N ALA A 215 -11.73 -0.15 -9.94
CA ALA A 215 -11.21 0.48 -11.16
C ALA A 215 -12.05 0.18 -12.41
N THR A 216 -12.75 -0.96 -12.44
CA THR A 216 -13.53 -1.38 -13.60
C THR A 216 -14.83 -2.03 -13.13
N PRO A 217 -15.99 -1.48 -13.49
CA PRO A 217 -17.29 -2.12 -13.27
C PRO A 217 -17.33 -3.51 -13.95
N GLY A 218 -18.11 -4.42 -13.38
CA GLY A 218 -18.16 -5.81 -13.82
C GLY A 218 -18.96 -6.67 -12.86
N THR A 219 -19.01 -7.96 -13.13
CA THR A 219 -19.66 -8.96 -12.27
C THR A 219 -18.61 -9.64 -11.41
N TYR A 220 -18.80 -9.66 -10.10
CA TYR A 220 -17.86 -10.24 -9.14
C TYR A 220 -18.57 -11.13 -8.13
N ASP A 221 -17.90 -12.19 -7.69
CA ASP A 221 -18.32 -12.98 -6.53
C ASP A 221 -17.89 -12.25 -5.25
N VAL A 222 -18.84 -11.62 -4.58
CA VAL A 222 -18.62 -10.83 -3.37
C VAL A 222 -18.62 -11.76 -2.17
N THR A 223 -17.58 -11.69 -1.35
CA THR A 223 -17.57 -12.26 0.00
C THR A 223 -17.40 -11.14 1.02
N VAL A 224 -18.20 -11.13 2.07
CA VAL A 224 -18.04 -10.25 3.23
C VAL A 224 -17.91 -11.11 4.49
N ASP A 225 -16.91 -10.85 5.31
CA ASP A 225 -16.68 -11.50 6.60
C ASP A 225 -16.67 -10.43 7.70
N LEU A 226 -17.77 -10.34 8.44
CA LEU A 226 -17.91 -9.40 9.56
C LEU A 226 -17.14 -9.85 10.82
N ARG A 227 -16.57 -11.05 10.83
CA ARG A 227 -15.74 -11.54 11.94
C ARG A 227 -14.33 -10.97 11.86
N THR A 228 -13.84 -10.77 10.64
CA THR A 228 -12.53 -10.17 10.32
C THR A 228 -12.64 -8.73 9.85
N MET A 229 -13.87 -8.24 9.62
CA MET A 229 -14.13 -6.94 9.01
C MET A 229 -13.45 -6.80 7.65
N THR A 230 -13.60 -7.82 6.80
CA THR A 230 -13.02 -7.85 5.45
C THR A 230 -14.07 -8.15 4.39
N MET A 231 -13.80 -7.70 3.18
CA MET A 231 -14.55 -8.09 1.99
C MET A 231 -13.61 -8.45 0.84
N ASN A 232 -14.09 -9.25 -0.10
CA ASN A 232 -13.35 -9.66 -1.30
C ASN A 232 -14.27 -9.61 -2.51
N LEU A 233 -13.76 -9.14 -3.64
CA LEU A 233 -14.42 -9.24 -4.94
C LEU A 233 -13.65 -10.24 -5.79
N HIS A 234 -14.21 -11.43 -5.99
CA HIS A 234 -13.56 -12.49 -6.74
C HIS A 234 -13.98 -12.51 -8.22
N SER A 235 -13.01 -12.76 -9.10
CA SER A 235 -13.18 -13.02 -10.53
C SER A 235 -12.10 -13.97 -11.02
N ASP A 236 -12.51 -15.11 -11.57
CA ASP A 236 -11.61 -16.11 -12.19
C ASP A 236 -10.89 -15.58 -13.43
N THR A 237 -11.42 -14.51 -14.05
CA THR A 237 -10.87 -13.92 -15.27
C THR A 237 -9.96 -12.73 -15.00
N TYR A 238 -9.89 -12.26 -13.75
CA TYR A 238 -9.01 -11.15 -13.40
C TYR A 238 -7.55 -11.57 -13.45
N VAL A 239 -6.76 -10.85 -14.23
CA VAL A 239 -5.30 -11.01 -14.31
C VAL A 239 -4.68 -9.70 -13.83
N SER A 240 -4.08 -9.72 -12.64
CA SER A 240 -3.40 -8.56 -12.10
C SER A 240 -2.25 -8.13 -13.02
N LYS A 241 -2.18 -6.83 -13.33
CA LYS A 241 -1.07 -6.26 -14.11
C LYS A 241 0.27 -6.38 -13.39
N TYR A 242 0.24 -6.38 -12.06
CA TYR A 242 1.43 -6.43 -11.20
C TYR A 242 1.37 -7.64 -10.25
N PRO A 243 2.52 -8.18 -9.84
CA PRO A 243 2.58 -9.26 -8.86
C PRO A 243 1.80 -8.98 -7.57
N ASP A 244 1.35 -10.02 -6.88
CA ASP A 244 0.65 -9.82 -5.60
C ASP A 244 1.60 -9.39 -4.49
N HIS A 245 2.80 -9.95 -4.50
CA HIS A 245 3.80 -9.77 -3.47
C HIS A 245 5.14 -9.36 -4.07
N VAL A 246 5.90 -8.57 -3.32
CA VAL A 246 7.33 -8.35 -3.56
C VAL A 246 8.08 -8.58 -2.25
N TYR A 247 9.27 -9.15 -2.34
CA TYR A 247 10.10 -9.51 -1.21
C TYR A 247 11.45 -8.79 -1.28
N LEU A 248 11.85 -8.23 -0.15
CA LEU A 248 13.21 -7.76 0.11
C LEU A 248 14.00 -8.89 0.79
N ILE A 249 14.72 -9.68 -0.01
CA ILE A 249 15.54 -10.82 0.45
C ILE A 249 16.87 -10.29 0.95
N GLY A 250 17.32 -10.69 2.14
CA GLY A 250 18.55 -10.15 2.76
C GLY A 250 18.31 -9.08 3.83
N ALA A 251 17.10 -8.53 3.94
CA ALA A 251 16.78 -7.51 4.95
C ALA A 251 17.08 -7.99 6.39
N ASN A 252 16.83 -9.25 6.70
CA ASN A 252 17.14 -9.86 8.01
C ASN A 252 18.62 -10.28 8.19
N GLY A 253 19.50 -9.97 7.22
CA GLY A 253 20.90 -10.40 7.22
C GLY A 253 21.16 -11.79 6.62
N SER A 254 20.11 -12.52 6.23
CA SER A 254 20.22 -13.83 5.59
C SER A 254 20.10 -13.73 4.07
N ASN A 255 21.05 -14.30 3.33
CA ASN A 255 20.99 -14.36 1.85
C ASN A 255 20.16 -15.56 1.32
N ALA A 256 19.24 -16.07 2.13
CA ALA A 256 18.40 -17.21 1.75
C ALA A 256 17.28 -16.78 0.80
N ALA A 257 17.25 -17.34 -0.42
CA ALA A 257 16.29 -17.00 -1.47
C ALA A 257 14.83 -17.33 -1.12
N ASN A 258 14.60 -18.14 -0.09
CA ASN A 258 13.27 -18.50 0.41
C ASN A 258 12.81 -17.66 1.62
N GLN A 259 13.51 -16.56 1.94
CA GLN A 259 13.17 -15.67 3.05
C GLN A 259 13.30 -14.21 2.63
N GLY A 260 12.31 -13.39 2.93
CA GLY A 260 12.38 -11.95 2.67
C GLY A 260 11.32 -11.17 3.44
N ALA A 261 11.56 -9.87 3.63
CA ALA A 261 10.53 -8.97 4.12
C ALA A 261 9.55 -8.68 2.99
N GLU A 262 8.27 -8.94 3.23
CA GLU A 262 7.22 -8.75 2.22
C GLU A 262 6.78 -7.29 2.16
N LEU A 263 6.59 -6.79 0.94
CA LEU A 263 5.90 -5.57 0.62
C LEU A 263 4.63 -5.91 -0.16
N THR A 264 3.55 -5.21 0.16
CA THR A 264 2.24 -5.34 -0.49
C THR A 264 1.83 -4.00 -1.08
N TRP A 265 0.90 -3.99 -2.03
CA TRP A 265 0.26 -2.76 -2.48
C TRP A 265 -1.23 -2.79 -2.14
N ASN A 266 -1.69 -1.72 -1.49
CA ASN A 266 -3.09 -1.57 -1.03
C ASN A 266 -3.80 -0.39 -1.70
N ASP A 267 -3.05 0.63 -2.11
CA ASP A 267 -3.61 1.91 -2.57
C ASP A 267 -3.43 2.12 -4.09
N VAL A 268 -2.23 1.87 -4.61
CA VAL A 268 -1.91 2.08 -6.03
C VAL A 268 -1.36 0.78 -6.63
N ASP A 269 -1.94 0.35 -7.76
CA ASP A 269 -1.56 -0.89 -8.43
C ASP A 269 -0.09 -0.80 -8.86
N GLY A 270 0.70 -1.77 -8.40
CA GLY A 270 2.13 -1.84 -8.75
C GLY A 270 3.05 -0.94 -7.93
N ILE A 271 2.52 -0.23 -6.91
CA ILE A 271 3.33 0.52 -5.95
C ILE A 271 3.24 -0.15 -4.58
N TYR A 272 4.31 -0.84 -4.21
CA TYR A 272 4.39 -1.65 -2.99
C TYR A 272 5.01 -0.82 -1.90
N THR A 273 4.42 -0.87 -0.71
CA THR A 273 4.90 -0.10 0.43
C THR A 273 4.93 -0.94 1.69
N GLY A 274 5.76 -0.53 2.66
CA GLY A 274 5.86 -1.25 3.92
C GLY A 274 7.01 -0.78 4.79
N TYR A 275 6.87 -0.97 6.09
CA TYR A 275 7.96 -0.78 7.05
C TYR A 275 8.83 -2.03 7.12
N VAL A 276 10.14 -1.85 7.02
CA VAL A 276 11.11 -2.96 7.02
C VAL A 276 12.26 -2.66 7.98
N TYR A 277 12.62 -3.67 8.78
CA TYR A 277 13.86 -3.68 9.53
C TYR A 277 14.97 -4.32 8.70
N PHE A 278 16.01 -3.54 8.43
CA PHE A 278 17.25 -3.98 7.82
C PHE A 278 18.27 -4.26 8.91
N PHE A 279 18.57 -5.53 9.11
CA PHE A 279 19.69 -6.03 9.92
C PHE A 279 20.88 -6.43 9.02
N GLY A 280 20.62 -6.68 7.74
CA GLY A 280 21.63 -6.93 6.71
C GLY A 280 22.02 -5.66 5.96
N ASN A 281 23.32 -5.51 5.69
CA ASN A 281 23.83 -4.39 4.88
C ASN A 281 23.37 -4.44 3.42
N LYS A 282 22.94 -5.61 2.94
CA LYS A 282 22.54 -5.86 1.56
C LYS A 282 21.17 -6.51 1.48
N PHE A 283 20.41 -6.15 0.46
CA PHE A 283 19.20 -6.87 0.08
C PHE A 283 19.06 -6.97 -1.45
N ASN A 284 18.23 -7.91 -1.88
CA ASN A 284 17.80 -8.15 -3.25
C ASN A 284 16.27 -8.02 -3.30
N ILE A 285 15.71 -7.72 -4.47
CA ILE A 285 14.27 -7.54 -4.64
C ILE A 285 13.75 -8.64 -5.58
N SER A 286 12.66 -9.30 -5.20
CA SER A 286 12.05 -10.36 -6.02
C SER A 286 10.53 -10.37 -5.90
N THR A 287 9.86 -10.72 -6.99
CA THR A 287 8.40 -10.91 -7.04
C THR A 287 7.94 -12.28 -6.53
N ALA A 288 8.88 -13.13 -6.12
CA ALA A 288 8.62 -14.44 -5.51
C ALA A 288 9.78 -14.86 -4.59
N LEU A 289 9.49 -15.72 -3.62
CA LEU A 289 10.49 -16.45 -2.86
C LEU A 289 10.75 -17.81 -3.53
N ALA A 290 11.99 -18.30 -3.43
CA ALA A 290 12.33 -19.63 -3.92
C ALA A 290 11.80 -20.73 -3.00
N SER A 291 11.70 -21.95 -3.52
CA SER A 291 11.34 -23.15 -2.73
C SER A 291 12.42 -23.56 -1.71
N THR A 292 13.67 -23.14 -1.91
CA THR A 292 14.83 -23.49 -1.08
C THR A 292 15.73 -22.28 -0.81
N SER A 293 16.58 -22.36 0.22
CA SER A 293 17.46 -21.25 0.62
C SER A 293 18.46 -20.84 -0.46
N ASP A 294 18.88 -21.75 -1.32
CA ASP A 294 19.86 -21.47 -2.40
C ASP A 294 19.20 -21.36 -3.78
N GLY A 295 17.86 -21.32 -3.85
CA GLY A 295 17.07 -21.36 -5.09
C GLY A 295 17.10 -20.07 -5.92
N TRP A 296 18.22 -19.36 -5.99
CA TRP A 296 18.34 -18.11 -6.76
C TRP A 296 18.11 -18.28 -8.26
N GLU A 297 18.42 -19.45 -8.83
CA GLU A 297 18.13 -19.78 -10.22
C GLU A 297 16.62 -19.95 -10.47
N GLU A 298 15.87 -20.46 -9.50
CA GLU A 298 14.42 -20.67 -9.57
C GLU A 298 13.67 -19.35 -9.77
N ILE A 299 14.14 -18.29 -9.11
CA ILE A 299 13.53 -16.96 -9.11
C ILE A 299 14.26 -15.95 -10.01
N ALA A 300 15.15 -16.40 -10.90
CA ALA A 300 16.02 -15.51 -11.66
C ALA A 300 15.24 -14.49 -12.52
N ASP A 301 14.12 -14.89 -13.14
CA ASP A 301 13.24 -14.04 -13.95
C ASP A 301 12.28 -13.18 -13.11
N LYS A 302 12.22 -13.44 -11.79
CA LYS A 302 11.38 -12.72 -10.82
C LYS A 302 12.10 -11.59 -10.12
N ARG A 303 13.43 -11.54 -10.23
CA ARG A 303 14.27 -10.50 -9.62
C ARG A 303 14.03 -9.13 -10.23
N ILE A 304 14.17 -8.13 -9.39
CA ILE A 304 14.12 -6.71 -9.74
C ILE A 304 15.47 -6.13 -9.32
N GLY A 305 16.22 -5.66 -10.31
CA GLY A 305 17.53 -5.06 -10.13
C GLY A 305 17.52 -3.61 -10.56
N ALA A 306 18.69 -3.12 -10.95
CA ALA A 306 18.95 -1.78 -11.44
C ALA A 306 20.15 -1.83 -12.40
N ASP A 307 20.51 -0.67 -12.96
CA ASP A 307 21.52 -0.52 -14.01
C ASP A 307 22.94 -0.98 -13.61
N ALA A 308 23.19 -1.21 -12.33
CA ALA A 308 24.44 -1.75 -11.81
C ALA A 308 24.22 -2.97 -10.92
N ALA A 309 25.23 -3.84 -10.88
CA ALA A 309 25.22 -5.05 -10.05
C ALA A 309 25.21 -4.76 -8.54
N THR A 310 25.67 -3.58 -8.14
CA THR A 310 25.61 -3.08 -6.77
C THR A 310 25.11 -1.65 -6.79
N ILE A 311 24.13 -1.34 -5.93
CA ILE A 311 23.54 -0.01 -5.81
C ILE A 311 23.64 0.44 -4.36
N ASP A 312 24.24 1.59 -4.12
CA ASP A 312 24.18 2.24 -2.82
C ASP A 312 22.82 2.96 -2.70
N VAL A 313 22.05 2.56 -1.70
CA VAL A 313 20.73 3.13 -1.39
C VAL A 313 20.90 4.17 -0.30
N GLU A 314 20.76 5.43 -0.69
CA GLU A 314 20.70 6.54 0.25
C GLU A 314 19.24 6.81 0.64
N PRO A 315 18.94 6.99 1.94
CA PRO A 315 17.59 7.35 2.37
C PRO A 315 17.11 8.65 1.71
N ASN A 316 15.84 8.68 1.28
CA ASN A 316 15.21 9.80 0.56
C ASN A 316 15.90 10.15 -0.77
N LEU A 317 16.57 9.19 -1.42
CA LEU A 317 16.97 9.28 -2.81
C LEU A 317 16.29 8.16 -3.60
N THR A 318 15.75 8.48 -4.77
CA THR A 318 15.17 7.48 -5.65
C THR A 318 16.26 6.68 -6.38
N VAL A 319 16.01 5.39 -6.51
CA VAL A 319 16.83 4.45 -7.27
C VAL A 319 16.02 3.95 -8.45
N GLY A 320 16.55 4.08 -9.67
CA GLY A 320 15.96 3.48 -10.85
C GLY A 320 16.06 1.95 -10.81
N ILE A 321 14.95 1.25 -11.06
CA ILE A 321 14.87 -0.22 -11.02
C ILE A 321 14.40 -0.82 -12.35
N LYS A 322 14.81 -2.07 -12.59
CA LYS A 322 14.51 -2.84 -13.80
C LYS A 322 14.15 -4.29 -13.47
N LYS A 323 13.08 -4.77 -14.11
CA LYS A 323 12.62 -6.16 -13.97
C LYS A 323 13.54 -7.14 -14.72
N GLY A 324 13.80 -8.29 -14.11
CA GLY A 324 14.62 -9.36 -14.68
C GLY A 324 16.13 -9.14 -14.51
N GLU A 325 16.53 -8.05 -13.87
CA GLU A 325 17.93 -7.76 -13.54
C GLU A 325 18.23 -8.14 -12.08
N ALA A 326 19.51 -8.35 -11.80
CA ALA A 326 20.00 -8.73 -10.48
C ALA A 326 20.95 -7.67 -9.96
N SER A 327 20.64 -7.12 -8.79
CA SER A 327 21.47 -6.11 -8.14
C SER A 327 21.46 -6.32 -6.63
N ASP A 328 22.62 -6.14 -6.02
CA ASP A 328 22.77 -6.00 -4.57
C ASP A 328 22.49 -4.54 -4.19
N PHE A 329 21.45 -4.29 -3.39
CA PHE A 329 21.15 -2.98 -2.84
C PHE A 329 21.81 -2.85 -1.46
N VAL A 330 22.70 -1.88 -1.29
CA VAL A 330 23.51 -1.64 -0.08
C VAL A 330 22.97 -0.44 0.68
N ILE A 331 22.65 -0.59 1.96
CA ILE A 331 21.98 0.46 2.76
C ILE A 331 22.74 0.88 4.03
N GLY A 332 23.89 0.27 4.32
CA GLY A 332 24.69 0.61 5.50
C GLY A 332 24.16 0.05 6.83
N ALA A 333 23.17 -0.84 6.80
CA ALA A 333 22.63 -1.49 8.00
C ALA A 333 23.52 -2.62 8.53
N SER A 334 23.47 -2.88 9.84
CA SER A 334 24.06 -4.06 10.46
C SER A 334 23.22 -4.56 11.63
N VAL A 335 23.58 -5.72 12.20
CA VAL A 335 22.90 -6.26 13.39
C VAL A 335 23.06 -5.31 14.60
N GLU A 336 24.23 -4.68 14.73
CA GLU A 336 24.52 -3.71 15.80
C GLU A 336 23.90 -2.32 15.52
N LYS A 337 23.63 -2.01 14.25
CA LYS A 337 23.05 -0.74 13.79
C LYS A 337 21.95 -1.02 12.76
N PRO A 338 20.81 -1.57 13.17
CA PRO A 338 19.73 -1.85 12.26
C PRO A 338 19.11 -0.55 11.76
N ILE A 339 18.65 -0.57 10.51
CA ILE A 339 17.90 0.55 9.92
C ILE A 339 16.43 0.14 9.87
N TYR A 340 15.57 0.97 10.46
CA TYR A 340 14.13 0.86 10.26
C TYR A 340 13.70 1.91 9.25
N ALA A 341 13.14 1.48 8.13
CA ALA A 341 12.75 2.39 7.07
C ALA A 341 11.38 2.01 6.50
N TYR A 342 10.62 3.02 6.10
CA TYR A 342 9.49 2.80 5.21
C TYR A 342 10.04 2.68 3.78
N VAL A 343 9.50 1.75 3.00
CA VAL A 343 9.95 1.46 1.64
C VAL A 343 8.82 1.75 0.68
N THR A 344 9.12 2.32 -0.48
CA THR A 344 8.21 2.38 -1.62
C THR A 344 8.92 1.84 -2.85
N LEU A 345 8.34 0.78 -3.41
CA LEU A 345 8.76 0.18 -4.67
C LEU A 345 7.67 0.47 -5.71
N ASP A 346 7.95 1.42 -6.59
CA ASP A 346 7.05 1.84 -7.66
C ASP A 346 7.46 1.15 -8.96
N LEU A 347 6.78 0.04 -9.28
CA LEU A 347 7.00 -0.66 -10.55
C LEU A 347 6.36 0.06 -11.75
N VAL A 348 5.46 1.02 -11.50
CA VAL A 348 4.80 1.80 -12.55
C VAL A 348 5.80 2.75 -13.19
N ASN A 349 6.57 3.45 -12.35
CA ASN A 349 7.57 4.43 -12.76
C ASN A 349 9.01 3.90 -12.69
N GLY A 350 9.20 2.66 -12.24
CA GLY A 350 10.52 2.03 -12.15
C GLY A 350 11.42 2.68 -11.10
N ARG A 351 10.89 2.92 -9.90
CA ARG A 351 11.62 3.59 -8.79
C ARG A 351 11.56 2.79 -7.49
N LEU A 352 12.64 2.85 -6.72
CA LEU A 352 12.72 2.41 -5.33
C LEU A 352 13.11 3.62 -4.47
N THR A 353 12.40 3.85 -3.37
CA THR A 353 12.73 4.88 -2.39
C THR A 353 12.63 4.32 -0.99
N LEU A 354 13.63 4.57 -0.15
CA LEU A 354 13.63 4.22 1.26
C LEU A 354 13.61 5.49 2.09
N TYR A 355 12.69 5.60 3.04
CA TYR A 355 12.55 6.77 3.89
C TYR A 355 13.24 6.51 5.22
N GLY A 356 14.34 7.20 5.44
CA GLY A 356 15.05 7.18 6.72
C GLY A 356 14.30 7.98 7.78
N THR A 357 14.36 7.54 9.03
CA THR A 357 13.70 8.18 10.19
C THR A 357 14.51 9.33 10.81
N ASP A 358 15.64 9.71 10.22
CA ASP A 358 16.46 10.81 10.73
C ASP A 358 15.79 12.15 10.45
N GLU A 359 15.34 12.86 11.49
CA GLU A 359 14.72 14.18 11.40
C GLU A 359 15.66 15.26 10.83
N SER A 360 16.98 15.06 10.93
CA SER A 360 18.00 16.06 10.56
C SER A 360 18.44 15.99 9.09
N TYR A 361 18.00 14.97 8.34
CA TYR A 361 18.29 14.87 6.91
C TYR A 361 17.34 15.75 6.08
N PRO A 362 17.77 16.34 4.94
CA PRO A 362 19.15 16.73 4.67
C PRO A 362 19.54 17.93 5.55
N THR A 363 20.79 17.99 6.00
CA THR A 363 21.34 19.16 6.72
C THR A 363 21.66 20.35 5.79
N GLY A 364 21.18 20.30 4.54
CA GLY A 364 21.44 21.26 3.46
C GLY A 364 20.47 21.09 2.30
N TYR A 365 20.91 21.37 1.08
CA TYR A 365 20.08 21.13 -0.12
C TYR A 365 19.97 19.63 -0.41
N PRO A 366 18.75 19.06 -0.55
CA PRO A 366 18.59 17.67 -0.97
C PRO A 366 19.14 17.41 -2.38
N LYS A 367 19.32 16.13 -2.72
CA LYS A 367 19.69 15.72 -4.09
C LYS A 367 18.48 15.65 -5.03
N GLU A 368 17.29 15.49 -4.48
CA GLU A 368 16.03 15.40 -5.21
C GLU A 368 14.94 16.16 -4.47
N LEU A 369 13.99 16.72 -5.23
CA LEU A 369 12.70 17.19 -4.72
C LEU A 369 11.58 16.33 -5.30
N TYR A 370 10.43 16.37 -4.64
CA TYR A 370 9.33 15.47 -4.93
C TYR A 370 8.04 16.25 -5.11
N THR A 371 7.31 16.02 -6.20
CA THR A 371 5.97 16.60 -6.39
C THR A 371 4.91 15.63 -5.90
N ILE A 372 3.85 16.14 -5.28
CA ILE A 372 2.66 15.39 -4.88
C ILE A 372 1.42 16.18 -5.32
N GLY A 373 0.34 15.47 -5.67
CA GLY A 373 -0.94 16.07 -6.02
C GLY A 373 -1.13 16.36 -7.50
N SER A 374 -0.05 16.62 -8.26
CA SER A 374 -0.14 17.03 -9.67
C SER A 374 -0.84 16.00 -10.56
N ASN A 375 -0.77 14.71 -10.20
CA ASN A 375 -1.48 13.62 -10.87
C ASN A 375 -2.85 13.27 -10.24
N GLY A 376 -3.38 14.13 -9.37
CA GLY A 376 -4.60 13.91 -8.59
C GLY A 376 -4.42 12.99 -7.38
N VAL A 377 -3.20 12.52 -7.09
CA VAL A 377 -2.91 11.57 -6.02
C VAL A 377 -2.16 12.24 -4.88
N TRP A 378 -2.66 12.07 -3.65
CA TRP A 378 -2.17 12.71 -2.43
C TRP A 378 -1.66 11.67 -1.42
N PHE A 379 -0.56 10.99 -1.74
CA PHE A 379 0.13 10.10 -0.82
C PHE A 379 1.50 10.68 -0.43
N PRO A 380 1.82 10.83 0.88
CA PRO A 380 3.07 11.45 1.35
C PRO A 380 4.32 10.63 0.96
N ASN A 381 4.12 9.37 0.60
CA ASN A 381 5.14 8.37 0.28
C ASN A 381 5.12 7.94 -1.19
N ILE A 382 4.35 8.57 -2.08
CA ILE A 382 4.33 8.23 -3.51
C ILE A 382 4.43 9.53 -4.30
N PRO A 383 5.63 9.89 -4.80
CA PRO A 383 5.78 11.11 -5.58
C PRO A 383 5.10 10.95 -6.95
N ALA A 384 4.48 12.02 -7.42
CA ALA A 384 4.07 12.11 -8.82
C ALA A 384 5.31 12.21 -9.72
N ASP A 385 6.18 13.18 -9.45
CA ASP A 385 7.44 13.41 -10.16
C ASP A 385 8.61 13.59 -9.19
N VAL A 386 9.82 13.34 -9.69
CA VAL A 386 11.09 13.52 -8.99
C VAL A 386 11.89 14.56 -9.75
N ILE A 387 12.35 15.60 -9.05
CA ILE A 387 13.10 16.72 -9.62
C ILE A 387 14.53 16.67 -9.09
N SER A 388 15.48 16.31 -9.95
CA SER A 388 16.89 16.20 -9.55
C SER A 388 17.54 17.55 -9.34
N ALA A 389 18.50 17.60 -8.41
CA ALA A 389 19.42 18.72 -8.27
C ALA A 389 20.26 18.87 -9.53
N THR A 390 20.56 20.12 -9.87
CA THR A 390 21.54 20.46 -10.90
C THR A 390 22.94 20.49 -10.30
N ASP A 391 23.95 20.75 -11.13
CA ASP A 391 25.32 21.01 -10.66
C ASP A 391 25.43 22.28 -9.79
N GLU A 392 24.43 23.17 -9.85
CA GLU A 392 24.31 24.34 -8.98
C GLU A 392 23.61 23.96 -7.66
N PRO A 393 24.28 24.08 -6.50
CA PRO A 393 23.68 23.71 -5.22
C PRO A 393 22.42 24.50 -4.92
N GLY A 394 21.33 23.78 -4.60
CA GLY A 394 20.04 24.39 -4.26
C GLY A 394 19.17 24.73 -5.47
N VAL A 395 19.62 24.42 -6.68
CA VAL A 395 18.85 24.60 -7.92
C VAL A 395 18.49 23.23 -8.48
N TYR A 396 17.21 23.05 -8.83
CA TYR A 396 16.62 21.81 -9.31
C TYR A 396 15.90 22.07 -10.62
N LYS A 397 15.97 21.11 -11.55
CA LYS A 397 15.28 21.16 -12.83
C LYS A 397 14.75 19.78 -13.18
N GLY A 398 13.55 19.72 -13.72
CA GLY A 398 12.92 18.48 -14.13
C GLY A 398 11.61 18.74 -14.85
N GLU A 399 10.78 17.71 -14.90
CA GLU A 399 9.44 17.77 -15.46
C GLU A 399 8.40 17.60 -14.35
N ILE A 400 7.26 18.26 -14.49
CA ILE A 400 6.07 18.05 -13.67
C ILE A 400 4.88 17.75 -14.58
N THR A 401 4.11 16.70 -14.25
CA THR A 401 2.93 16.33 -15.04
C THR A 401 1.65 16.57 -14.26
N PHE A 402 0.74 17.35 -14.86
CA PHE A 402 -0.59 17.62 -14.35
C PHE A 402 -1.65 16.73 -15.01
N VAL A 403 -2.46 16.05 -14.20
CA VAL A 403 -3.58 15.22 -14.62
C VAL A 403 -4.82 15.63 -13.83
N GLY A 404 -5.91 15.91 -14.52
CA GLY A 404 -7.17 16.33 -13.88
C GLY A 404 -7.97 17.27 -14.77
N GLU A 405 -8.88 18.02 -14.17
CA GLU A 405 -9.68 19.04 -14.84
C GLU A 405 -9.08 20.43 -14.63
N VAL A 406 -9.21 21.29 -15.65
CA VAL A 406 -8.77 22.69 -15.58
C VAL A 406 -9.48 23.38 -14.41
N GLY A 407 -8.70 24.06 -13.57
CA GLY A 407 -9.21 24.74 -12.38
C GLY A 407 -9.21 23.88 -11.10
N ASP A 408 -8.79 22.61 -11.18
CA ASP A 408 -8.61 21.72 -10.02
C ASP A 408 -7.24 21.01 -10.03
N LEU A 409 -6.23 21.62 -10.65
CA LEU A 409 -4.88 21.06 -10.77
C LEU A 409 -4.02 21.49 -9.58
N HIS A 410 -4.08 20.74 -8.49
CA HIS A 410 -3.34 21.06 -7.27
C HIS A 410 -1.99 20.35 -7.21
N PHE A 411 -0.96 20.99 -6.64
CA PHE A 411 0.31 20.32 -6.35
C PHE A 411 1.05 20.94 -5.18
N THR A 412 2.04 20.20 -4.69
CA THR A 412 3.05 20.71 -3.76
C THR A 412 4.40 20.08 -4.05
N VAL A 413 5.46 20.67 -3.48
CA VAL A 413 6.84 20.20 -3.62
C VAL A 413 7.43 19.94 -2.25
N PHE A 414 8.05 18.78 -2.07
CA PHE A 414 8.69 18.37 -0.83
C PHE A 414 10.20 18.25 -0.99
N LYS A 415 10.93 18.60 0.06
CA LYS A 415 12.35 18.28 0.19
C LYS A 415 12.58 16.83 0.61
N ARG A 416 11.56 16.16 1.18
CA ARG A 416 11.59 14.76 1.61
C ARG A 416 10.22 14.10 1.48
N LEU A 417 10.24 12.80 1.28
CA LEU A 417 9.06 11.96 1.36
C LEU A 417 9.06 11.18 2.69
N GLY A 418 7.91 10.64 3.06
CA GLY A 418 7.75 9.93 4.32
C GLY A 418 6.43 9.19 4.39
N ALA A 419 6.30 8.33 5.41
CA ALA A 419 5.13 7.49 5.57
C ALA A 419 3.88 8.25 6.05
N ASP A 420 4.06 9.40 6.70
CA ASP A 420 2.98 10.19 7.28
C ASP A 420 3.10 11.67 6.91
N TRP A 421 1.95 12.34 6.96
CA TRP A 421 1.83 13.75 6.61
C TRP A 421 2.56 14.68 7.56
N ASP A 422 2.62 14.37 8.85
CA ASP A 422 3.26 15.22 9.85
C ASP A 422 4.77 15.35 9.55
N PHE A 423 5.40 14.23 9.22
CA PHE A 423 6.80 14.18 8.81
C PHE A 423 7.06 14.98 7.53
N VAL A 424 6.31 14.73 6.46
CA VAL A 424 6.61 15.39 5.17
C VAL A 424 6.27 16.87 5.21
N ASN A 425 5.22 17.29 5.94
CA ASN A 425 4.80 18.67 6.05
C ASN A 425 5.89 19.58 6.65
N ALA A 426 6.74 19.06 7.53
CA ALA A 426 7.89 19.80 8.06
C ALA A 426 8.91 20.20 6.97
N THR A 427 8.88 19.54 5.81
CA THR A 427 9.84 19.75 4.70
C THR A 427 9.19 20.25 3.42
N ARG A 428 7.89 20.57 3.50
CA ARG A 428 7.07 21.06 2.39
C ARG A 428 7.46 22.47 1.98
N LEU A 429 7.55 22.70 0.68
CA LEU A 429 7.50 24.05 0.11
C LEU A 429 6.03 24.46 0.05
N THR A 430 5.72 25.64 0.59
CA THR A 430 4.33 26.07 0.83
C THR A 430 3.99 27.40 0.15
N PRO A 431 2.76 27.55 -0.37
CA PRO A 431 2.16 28.83 -0.72
C PRO A 431 1.85 29.67 0.52
N TYR A 432 1.44 30.93 0.30
CA TYR A 432 0.93 31.82 1.35
C TYR A 432 -0.44 31.39 1.84
N SER A 433 -1.30 30.91 0.95
CA SER A 433 -2.59 30.34 1.27
C SER A 433 -2.86 29.12 0.40
N ASP A 434 -3.69 28.21 0.91
CA ASP A 434 -4.12 27.04 0.13
C ASP A 434 -4.88 27.47 -1.13
N GLY A 435 -4.52 26.89 -2.27
CA GLY A 435 -5.05 27.26 -3.58
C GLY A 435 -4.43 28.51 -4.20
N ASP A 436 -3.32 29.03 -3.66
CA ASP A 436 -2.61 30.14 -4.30
C ASP A 436 -2.22 29.78 -5.75
N PRO A 437 -2.41 30.71 -6.69
CA PRO A 437 -2.18 30.44 -8.10
C PRO A 437 -0.70 30.20 -8.39
N ALA A 438 -0.42 29.11 -9.10
CA ALA A 438 0.85 28.82 -9.74
C ALA A 438 0.70 29.05 -11.25
N ASN A 439 0.97 30.26 -11.69
CA ASN A 439 0.87 30.64 -13.10
C ASN A 439 2.09 30.18 -13.90
N LEU A 440 1.82 29.85 -15.17
CA LEU A 440 2.85 29.52 -16.13
C LEU A 440 3.77 30.73 -16.37
N ASP A 441 5.07 30.48 -16.43
CA ASP A 441 6.12 31.47 -16.69
C ASP A 441 6.19 32.61 -15.65
N GLU A 442 5.71 32.38 -14.44
CA GLU A 442 5.85 33.28 -13.30
C GLU A 442 6.72 32.66 -12.21
N ASP A 443 7.40 33.53 -11.46
CA ASP A 443 8.15 33.12 -10.28
C ASP A 443 7.17 33.01 -9.11
N ILE A 444 7.02 31.80 -8.60
CA ILE A 444 6.11 31.43 -7.53
C ILE A 444 6.91 31.42 -6.22
N PRO A 445 6.68 32.38 -5.31
CA PRO A 445 7.44 32.44 -4.07
C PRO A 445 7.04 31.31 -3.13
N VAL A 446 8.03 30.68 -2.51
CA VAL A 446 7.84 29.82 -1.35
C VAL A 446 7.83 30.70 -0.11
N VAL A 447 6.92 30.46 0.82
CA VAL A 447 6.86 31.21 2.09
C VAL A 447 7.17 30.31 3.28
N THR A 448 7.21 30.90 4.46
CA THR A 448 7.29 30.13 5.71
C THR A 448 5.91 29.52 5.97
N PRO A 449 5.82 28.22 6.29
CA PRO A 449 4.53 27.55 6.49
C PRO A 449 3.68 28.23 7.57
N GLU A 450 2.39 28.40 7.30
CA GLU A 450 1.38 28.53 8.35
C GLU A 450 1.24 27.20 9.11
N ILE A 451 0.51 27.20 10.22
CA ILE A 451 0.30 26.02 11.09
C ILE A 451 -0.19 24.79 10.29
N VAL A 452 -0.84 25.01 9.13
CA VAL A 452 -1.20 23.96 8.16
C VAL A 452 -0.73 24.39 6.76
N PRO A 453 0.25 23.72 6.14
CA PRO A 453 0.73 24.11 4.81
C PRO A 453 -0.28 23.77 3.69
N GLY A 454 -0.48 24.70 2.76
CA GLY A 454 -1.41 24.59 1.63
C GLY A 454 -0.78 24.05 0.33
N ALA A 455 -1.58 23.76 -0.67
CA ALA A 455 -1.18 23.39 -2.03
C ALA A 455 -1.31 24.58 -2.98
N TRP A 456 -0.49 24.59 -4.03
CA TRP A 456 -0.67 25.54 -5.13
C TRP A 456 -1.73 25.03 -6.10
N LEU A 457 -2.48 25.95 -6.70
CA LEU A 457 -3.40 25.70 -7.81
C LEU A 457 -2.73 26.09 -9.13
N PHE A 458 -2.38 25.10 -9.95
CA PHE A 458 -1.84 25.32 -11.28
C PHE A 458 -2.93 25.82 -12.23
N SER A 459 -2.65 26.93 -12.92
CA SER A 459 -3.63 27.60 -13.80
C SER A 459 -3.56 27.17 -15.27
N GLY A 460 -2.64 26.27 -15.63
CA GLY A 460 -2.51 25.73 -16.98
C GLY A 460 -3.47 24.59 -17.29
N GLU A 461 -3.35 24.05 -18.51
CA GLU A 461 -4.05 22.83 -18.93
C GLU A 461 -3.35 21.57 -18.39
N PRO A 462 -4.04 20.43 -18.29
CA PRO A 462 -3.39 19.15 -18.02
C PRO A 462 -2.29 18.85 -19.05
N GLY A 463 -1.14 18.36 -18.59
CA GLY A 463 0.03 18.12 -19.44
C GLY A 463 1.35 18.09 -18.67
N THR A 464 2.44 17.88 -19.41
CA THR A 464 3.81 17.87 -18.85
C THR A 464 4.51 19.19 -19.12
N TYR A 465 5.12 19.75 -18.09
CA TYR A 465 5.76 21.06 -18.08
C TYR A 465 7.18 20.97 -17.53
N ASP A 466 8.02 21.94 -17.89
CA ASP A 466 9.32 22.10 -17.25
C ASP A 466 9.13 22.78 -15.89
N ILE A 467 9.81 22.28 -14.86
CA ILE A 467 9.83 22.88 -13.53
C ILE A 467 11.27 23.21 -13.11
N LYS A 468 11.45 24.42 -12.58
CA LYS A 468 12.67 24.84 -11.89
C LYS A 468 12.32 25.19 -10.45
N VAL A 469 13.11 24.70 -9.51
CA VAL A 469 13.06 25.12 -8.10
C VAL A 469 14.41 25.71 -7.73
N ASP A 470 14.42 26.90 -7.14
CA ASP A 470 15.62 27.61 -6.69
C ASP A 470 15.49 27.91 -5.20
N LEU A 471 16.13 27.08 -4.37
CA LEU A 471 16.13 27.23 -2.91
C LEU A 471 17.18 28.24 -2.41
N THR A 472 17.96 28.86 -3.31
CA THR A 472 18.96 29.87 -2.95
C THR A 472 18.35 31.25 -2.73
N GLN A 473 17.11 31.44 -3.18
CA GLN A 473 16.41 32.72 -3.14
C GLN A 473 15.40 32.76 -1.98
N GLY A 474 15.77 33.39 -0.87
CA GLY A 474 14.90 33.51 0.31
C GLY A 474 14.49 32.14 0.85
N ASN A 475 13.18 31.85 0.90
CA ASN A 475 12.64 30.54 1.29
C ASN A 475 12.53 29.56 0.11
N GLY A 476 12.76 30.04 -1.12
CA GLY A 476 12.67 29.29 -2.36
C GLY A 476 11.79 29.98 -3.40
N VAL A 477 12.06 29.71 -4.67
CA VAL A 477 11.22 30.12 -5.81
C VAL A 477 10.98 28.93 -6.72
N ILE A 478 9.73 28.71 -7.11
CA ILE A 478 9.33 27.71 -8.10
C ILE A 478 8.98 28.44 -9.39
N ARG A 479 9.35 27.88 -10.54
CA ARG A 479 8.91 28.35 -11.85
C ARG A 479 8.49 27.16 -12.69
N ILE A 480 7.26 27.20 -13.19
CA ILE A 480 6.73 26.22 -14.15
C ILE A 480 6.65 26.92 -15.50
N SER A 481 7.21 26.31 -16.53
CA SER A 481 7.21 26.84 -17.89
C SER A 481 6.68 25.81 -18.86
N ALA A 482 6.15 26.27 -19.99
CA ALA A 482 5.86 25.38 -21.11
C ALA A 482 7.10 24.54 -21.39
N LYS A 483 6.92 23.23 -21.57
CA LYS A 483 8.02 22.35 -21.97
C LYS A 483 8.67 22.98 -23.19
N GLY A 484 9.94 23.37 -23.06
CA GLY A 484 10.66 23.94 -24.19
C GLY A 484 10.51 22.96 -25.36
N GLU A 485 10.29 23.47 -26.58
CA GLU A 485 10.44 22.61 -27.75
C GLU A 485 11.81 21.95 -27.58
N THR A 486 11.84 20.65 -27.28
CA THR A 486 13.09 19.92 -27.33
C THR A 486 13.56 20.16 -28.75
N GLY A 487 14.61 20.95 -28.89
CA GLY A 487 15.19 21.37 -30.14
C GLY A 487 15.86 20.20 -30.84
N ILE A 488 15.12 19.10 -31.01
CA ILE A 488 15.10 18.36 -32.25
C ILE A 488 13.82 18.84 -32.93
N THR A 489 13.91 19.98 -33.61
CA THR A 489 13.40 19.93 -34.97
C THR A 489 14.14 18.75 -35.58
N ALA A 490 13.47 17.60 -35.64
CA ALA A 490 13.79 16.67 -36.70
C ALA A 490 13.80 17.58 -37.92
N PRO A 491 14.89 17.70 -38.67
CA PRO A 491 14.79 18.42 -39.91
C PRO A 491 13.61 17.75 -40.59
N THR A 492 12.56 18.51 -40.88
CA THR A 492 11.55 18.13 -41.85
C THR A 492 12.20 18.12 -43.24
N ALA A 493 13.42 17.59 -43.37
CA ALA A 493 13.78 16.77 -44.48
C ALA A 493 12.92 15.52 -44.34
N ALA A 494 11.78 15.52 -45.05
CA ALA A 494 11.15 14.29 -45.46
C ALA A 494 12.26 13.30 -45.83
N PRO A 495 12.24 12.04 -45.33
CA PRO A 495 13.30 11.09 -45.63
C PRO A 495 13.47 11.09 -47.14
N ALA A 496 14.65 11.52 -47.62
CA ALA A 496 14.91 11.59 -49.05
C ALA A 496 14.54 10.23 -49.62
N ALA A 497 13.51 10.20 -50.49
CA ALA A 497 12.93 8.96 -50.96
C ALA A 497 14.05 8.09 -51.52
N LYS A 498 14.45 7.05 -50.78
CA LYS A 498 15.51 6.15 -51.22
C LYS A 498 15.01 5.46 -52.48
N ASN A 499 15.64 5.78 -53.60
CA ASN A 499 15.42 5.09 -54.85
C ASN A 499 16.28 3.83 -54.82
N TYR A 500 15.65 2.66 -54.93
CA TYR A 500 16.34 1.39 -55.10
C TYR A 500 16.49 1.13 -56.60
N TYR A 501 17.72 0.86 -57.03
CA TYR A 501 18.04 0.59 -58.41
C TYR A 501 18.27 -0.91 -58.60
N TYR A 502 17.69 -1.47 -59.65
CA TYR A 502 17.84 -2.88 -60.01
C TYR A 502 18.27 -3.02 -61.47
N ASP A 503 18.92 -4.13 -61.82
CA ASP A 503 19.08 -4.49 -63.23
C ASP A 503 17.80 -5.11 -63.81
N LEU A 504 17.81 -5.45 -65.11
CA LEU A 504 16.66 -6.06 -65.78
C LEU A 504 16.35 -7.48 -65.31
N GLN A 505 17.23 -8.08 -64.50
CA GLN A 505 17.06 -9.39 -63.89
C GLN A 505 16.60 -9.28 -62.42
N GLY A 506 16.36 -8.05 -61.92
CA GLY A 506 15.89 -7.80 -60.56
C GLY A 506 16.99 -7.83 -59.49
N ARG A 507 18.27 -7.81 -59.88
CA ARG A 507 19.38 -7.75 -58.90
C ARG A 507 19.57 -6.33 -58.41
N PHE A 508 19.71 -6.17 -57.09
CA PHE A 508 19.87 -4.88 -56.45
C PHE A 508 21.24 -4.27 -56.78
N LEU A 509 21.24 -3.03 -57.27
CA LEU A 509 22.42 -2.26 -57.68
C LEU A 509 22.81 -1.17 -56.68
N GLY A 510 22.02 -0.95 -55.63
CA GLY A 510 22.25 0.06 -54.61
C GLY A 510 21.21 1.18 -54.58
N ASN A 511 21.47 2.18 -53.74
CA ASN A 511 20.58 3.32 -53.49
C ASN A 511 21.01 4.61 -54.22
N VAL A 512 22.01 4.52 -55.09
CA VAL A 512 22.56 5.62 -55.90
C VAL A 512 22.32 5.31 -57.36
N GLU A 513 21.90 6.30 -58.14
CA GLU A 513 21.60 6.10 -59.56
C GLU A 513 22.82 5.61 -60.33
N PRO A 514 22.72 4.48 -61.06
CA PRO A 514 23.82 4.00 -61.89
C PRO A 514 24.24 5.05 -62.93
N GLN A 515 25.54 5.32 -63.03
CA GLN A 515 26.09 6.35 -63.92
C GLN A 515 26.00 5.99 -65.42
N LYS A 516 25.78 4.72 -65.76
CA LYS A 516 25.66 4.21 -67.14
C LYS A 516 24.85 2.91 -67.19
N GLY A 517 24.14 2.68 -68.28
CA GLY A 517 23.47 1.41 -68.57
C GLY A 517 21.95 1.47 -68.41
N VAL A 518 21.33 0.29 -68.30
CA VAL A 518 19.87 0.14 -68.17
C VAL A 518 19.52 -0.41 -66.79
N TYR A 519 18.66 0.28 -66.07
CA TYR A 519 18.23 -0.10 -64.72
C TYR A 519 16.73 0.17 -64.51
N VAL A 520 16.18 -0.40 -63.44
CA VAL A 520 14.80 -0.23 -63.01
C VAL A 520 14.79 0.55 -61.70
N VAL A 521 13.99 1.61 -61.65
CA VAL A 521 13.73 2.40 -60.44
C VAL A 521 12.23 2.72 -60.38
N LYS A 522 11.61 2.51 -59.21
CA LYS A 522 10.15 2.70 -59.02
C LYS A 522 9.29 2.00 -60.09
N GLY A 523 9.68 0.78 -60.46
CA GLY A 523 8.96 -0.03 -61.47
C GLY A 523 9.10 0.45 -62.91
N LYS A 524 9.93 1.46 -63.19
CA LYS A 524 10.18 1.98 -64.54
C LYS A 524 11.59 1.66 -65.00
N LYS A 525 11.71 1.21 -66.25
CA LYS A 525 12.98 1.03 -66.94
C LYS A 525 13.54 2.39 -67.37
N VAL A 526 14.78 2.66 -67.00
CA VAL A 526 15.54 3.86 -67.33
C VAL A 526 16.81 3.45 -68.06
N LYS A 527 17.17 4.19 -69.12
CA LYS A 527 18.41 4.00 -69.89
C LYS A 527 19.21 5.29 -69.82
N LYS A 528 20.44 5.20 -69.29
CA LYS A 528 21.36 6.32 -69.11
C LYS A 528 22.62 6.11 -69.94
#